data_AF-A0A8B8I542-F1
#
_entry.id   AF-A0A8B8I542-F1
#
_cell.length_a   1.000
_cell.length_b   1.000
_cell.length_c   1.000
_cell.angle_alpha   90.00
_cell.angle_beta   90.00
_cell.angle_gamma   90.00
#
_symmetry.space_group_name_H-M   'P 1'
#
loop_
_entity.id
_entity.type
_entity.pdbx_description
1 polymer ?
#
loop_
_entity_poly.entity_id
_entity_poly.type
_entity_poly.pdbx_seq_one_letter_code
_entity_poly.pdbx_strand_id
1 'polypeptide(L)'
;MFIRILILLVMLYYDTCSATECTTRGRFPDNSNSDCRGFTMCLSTGANSMKYNVLCPEHSIYSHLESQCTNVTSYQCLPYHNCTLIGDYANPSSEDCSSYISCVKDLNNITTARLIRCPNDQIFSATENVCVNQTLLKCDIATESPKVLQVSVNNSPNISVNFPLNNSVYIFKRSLYVTMALCIAFNIIINV
;
A
#
# COMPACT_ATOMS: atom_id res chain seq x y z
N MET A 1 -11.99 45.18 13.57
CA MET A 1 -11.67 45.05 12.13
C MET A 1 -10.68 43.91 11.86
N PHE A 2 -9.55 43.85 12.57
CA PHE A 2 -8.55 42.76 12.46
C PHE A 2 -9.08 41.34 12.69
N ILE A 3 -9.99 41.15 13.65
CA ILE A 3 -10.57 39.81 13.95
C ILE A 3 -11.40 39.27 12.78
N ARG A 4 -12.13 40.13 12.05
CA ARG A 4 -12.91 39.71 10.87
C ARG A 4 -11.99 39.29 9.71
N ILE A 5 -10.85 39.95 9.56
CA ILE A 5 -9.82 39.62 8.57
C ILE A 5 -9.15 38.29 8.93
N LEU A 6 -8.85 38.05 10.21
CA LEU A 6 -8.28 36.80 10.68
C LEU A 6 -9.23 35.61 10.45
N ILE A 7 -10.53 35.79 10.69
CA ILE A 7 -11.56 34.76 10.46
C ILE A 7 -11.68 34.42 8.97
N LEU A 8 -11.66 35.42 8.08
CA LEU A 8 -11.71 35.18 6.63
C LEU A 8 -10.45 34.46 6.11
N LEU A 9 -9.28 34.79 6.64
CA LEU A 9 -8.01 34.13 6.28
C LEU A 9 -7.96 32.67 6.77
N VAL A 10 -8.57 32.37 7.92
CA VAL A 10 -8.68 31.02 8.46
C VAL A 10 -9.69 30.18 7.68
N MET A 11 -10.82 30.76 7.24
CA MET A 11 -11.82 30.05 6.42
C MET A 11 -11.31 29.74 5.00
N LEU A 12 -10.52 30.64 4.40
CA LEU A 12 -9.89 30.40 3.10
C LEU A 12 -8.74 29.37 3.14
N TYR A 13 -8.27 28.99 4.33
CA TYR A 13 -7.22 27.99 4.51
C TYR A 13 -7.75 26.54 4.51
N TYR A 14 -9.05 26.34 4.77
CA TYR A 14 -9.62 24.99 4.92
C TYR A 14 -10.19 24.36 3.65
N ASP A 15 -10.15 25.06 2.52
CA ASP A 15 -10.63 24.52 1.24
C ASP A 15 -9.51 23.88 0.43
N THR A 16 -9.05 22.70 0.87
CA THR A 16 -8.52 21.68 -0.07
C THR A 16 -8.86 20.28 0.43
N CYS A 17 -10.15 19.94 0.40
CA CYS A 17 -10.56 18.55 0.47
C CYS A 17 -10.20 17.87 -0.86
N SER A 18 -9.31 16.87 -0.79
CA SER A 18 -8.74 16.08 -1.89
C SER A 18 -9.67 15.91 -3.09
N ALA A 19 -9.44 16.67 -4.15
CA ALA A 19 -9.95 16.31 -5.45
C ALA A 19 -9.09 15.15 -5.98
N THR A 20 -9.72 13.97 -6.13
CA THR A 20 -9.21 12.79 -6.83
C THR A 20 -8.98 13.12 -8.30
N GLU A 21 -7.91 13.86 -8.56
CA GLU A 21 -7.60 14.43 -9.86
C GLU A 21 -6.37 13.80 -10.47
N CYS A 22 -6.42 13.67 -11.79
CA CYS A 22 -5.28 13.26 -12.59
C CYS A 22 -4.19 14.33 -12.52
N THR A 23 -3.16 14.10 -11.70
CA THR A 23 -1.99 14.99 -11.58
C THR A 23 -0.99 14.81 -12.72
N THR A 24 -0.94 13.59 -13.28
CA THR A 24 -0.01 13.21 -14.34
C THR A 24 -0.74 12.44 -15.42
N ARG A 25 -0.28 12.58 -16.66
CA ARG A 25 -0.75 11.75 -17.77
C ARG A 25 -0.28 10.32 -17.53
N GLY A 26 -1.19 9.35 -17.64
CA GLY A 26 -0.86 7.96 -17.37
C GLY A 26 -2.08 7.06 -17.32
N ARG A 27 -1.85 5.79 -16.97
CA ARG A 27 -2.90 4.83 -16.68
C ARG A 27 -2.69 4.34 -15.26
N PHE A 28 -3.77 4.33 -14.50
CA PHE A 28 -3.75 3.98 -13.09
C PHE A 28 -4.79 2.90 -12.85
N PRO A 29 -4.58 1.99 -11.87
CA PRO A 29 -5.61 1.03 -11.51
C PRO A 29 -6.93 1.74 -11.20
N ASP A 30 -8.04 1.13 -11.59
CA ASP A 30 -9.37 1.48 -11.10
C ASP A 30 -9.84 0.32 -10.24
N ASN A 31 -9.79 0.53 -8.93
CA ASN A 31 -10.04 -0.50 -7.93
C ASN A 31 -11.50 -0.47 -7.45
N SER A 32 -12.38 0.25 -8.15
CA SER A 32 -13.82 0.27 -7.87
C SER A 32 -14.49 -1.09 -8.06
N ASN A 33 -13.92 -1.95 -8.92
CA ASN A 33 -14.36 -3.32 -9.16
C ASN A 33 -13.36 -4.32 -8.58
N SER A 34 -13.87 -5.43 -8.06
CA SER A 34 -13.04 -6.49 -7.46
C SER A 34 -12.28 -7.32 -8.49
N ASP A 35 -12.58 -7.22 -9.79
CA ASP A 35 -11.98 -8.05 -10.83
C ASP A 35 -10.60 -7.55 -11.32
N CYS A 36 -10.10 -6.43 -10.78
CA CYS A 36 -8.86 -5.76 -11.21
C CYS A 36 -8.79 -5.45 -12.73
N ARG A 37 -9.92 -5.44 -13.44
CA ARG A 37 -9.95 -5.19 -14.90
C ARG A 37 -9.99 -3.71 -15.25
N GLY A 38 -10.45 -2.89 -14.31
CA GLY A 38 -10.57 -1.46 -14.48
C GLY A 38 -9.23 -0.74 -14.42
N PHE A 39 -9.09 0.28 -15.27
CA PHE A 39 -8.06 1.31 -15.14
C PHE A 39 -8.61 2.69 -15.50
N THR A 40 -8.10 3.72 -14.84
CA THR A 40 -8.37 5.11 -15.18
C THR A 40 -7.24 5.64 -16.06
N MET A 41 -7.59 6.10 -17.26
CA MET A 41 -6.70 6.81 -18.15
C MET A 41 -6.77 8.30 -17.87
N CYS A 42 -5.64 8.88 -17.49
CA CYS A 42 -5.45 10.30 -17.27
C CYS A 42 -4.81 10.94 -18.50
N LEU A 43 -5.47 11.94 -19.07
CA LEU A 43 -4.96 12.80 -20.13
C LEU A 43 -4.78 14.22 -19.60
N SER A 44 -3.66 14.85 -19.94
CA SER A 44 -3.42 16.27 -19.64
C SER A 44 -3.39 17.04 -20.95
N THR A 45 -4.27 18.03 -21.08
CA THR A 45 -4.34 18.97 -22.21
C THR A 45 -3.89 20.36 -21.77
N GLY A 46 -2.75 20.44 -21.08
CA GLY A 46 -2.23 21.69 -20.53
C GLY A 46 -2.94 22.08 -19.23
N ALA A 47 -3.89 23.01 -19.30
CA ALA A 47 -4.58 23.56 -18.12
C ALA A 47 -5.62 22.62 -17.50
N ASN A 48 -6.12 21.65 -18.27
CA ASN A 48 -7.16 20.73 -17.84
C ASN A 48 -6.65 19.28 -17.85
N SER A 49 -7.10 18.50 -16.87
CA SER A 49 -6.94 17.06 -16.82
C SER A 49 -8.27 16.38 -17.11
N MET A 50 -8.26 15.34 -17.94
CA MET A 50 -9.42 14.51 -18.23
C MET A 50 -9.15 13.09 -17.75
N LYS A 51 -10.17 12.46 -17.17
CA LYS A 51 -10.13 11.07 -16.70
C LYS A 51 -11.16 10.21 -17.41
N TYR A 52 -10.76 9.02 -17.83
CA TYR A 52 -11.62 8.04 -18.47
C TYR A 52 -11.45 6.70 -17.75
N ASN A 53 -12.53 6.12 -17.23
CA ASN A 53 -12.49 4.76 -16.72
C ASN A 53 -12.72 3.79 -17.88
N VAL A 54 -11.83 2.81 -17.99
CA VAL A 54 -11.80 1.83 -19.09
C VAL A 54 -11.65 0.44 -18.49
N LEU A 55 -12.32 -0.53 -19.10
CA LEU A 55 -12.17 -1.94 -18.74
C LEU A 55 -11.25 -2.63 -19.74
N CYS A 56 -10.35 -3.46 -19.22
CA CYS A 56 -9.61 -4.41 -20.05
C CYS A 56 -10.57 -5.38 -20.79
N PRO A 57 -10.17 -5.92 -21.96
CA PRO A 57 -10.92 -6.97 -22.65
C PRO A 57 -11.29 -8.15 -21.73
N GLU A 58 -12.26 -8.97 -22.15
CA GLU A 58 -12.64 -10.16 -21.39
C GLU A 58 -11.42 -11.06 -21.13
N HIS A 59 -11.42 -11.70 -19.97
CA HIS A 59 -10.34 -12.56 -19.46
C HIS A 59 -8.98 -11.86 -19.25
N SER A 60 -8.85 -10.55 -19.46
CA SER A 60 -7.62 -9.81 -19.18
C SER A 60 -7.78 -8.88 -17.99
N ILE A 61 -6.70 -8.66 -17.25
CA ILE A 61 -6.63 -7.80 -16.07
C ILE A 61 -5.62 -6.68 -16.28
N TYR A 62 -5.81 -5.54 -15.61
CA TYR A 62 -4.89 -4.43 -15.73
C TYR A 62 -3.62 -4.65 -14.90
N SER A 63 -2.45 -4.67 -15.54
CA SER A 63 -1.15 -4.72 -14.88
C SER A 63 -0.67 -3.30 -14.57
N HIS A 64 -0.54 -2.99 -13.28
CA HIS A 64 0.02 -1.71 -12.84
C HIS A 64 1.53 -1.59 -13.12
N LEU A 65 2.24 -2.73 -13.29
CA LEU A 65 3.67 -2.75 -13.59
C LEU A 65 3.94 -2.31 -15.03
N GLU A 66 3.16 -2.86 -15.97
CA GLU A 66 3.33 -2.61 -17.41
C GLU A 66 2.41 -1.48 -17.91
N SER A 67 1.49 -0.99 -17.07
CA SER A 67 0.46 -0.01 -17.43
C SER A 67 -0.42 -0.44 -18.62
N GLN A 68 -0.69 -1.75 -18.72
CA GLN A 68 -1.46 -2.35 -19.82
C GLN A 68 -2.25 -3.57 -19.35
N CYS A 69 -3.23 -3.98 -20.15
CA CYS A 69 -3.99 -5.20 -19.92
C CYS A 69 -3.13 -6.42 -20.24
N THR A 70 -3.18 -7.41 -19.36
CA THR A 70 -2.45 -8.67 -19.51
C THR A 70 -3.37 -9.87 -19.21
N ASN A 71 -3.04 -11.00 -19.83
CA ASN A 71 -3.69 -12.30 -19.59
C ASN A 71 -2.65 -13.34 -19.13
N VAL A 72 -1.41 -12.93 -18.85
CA VAL A 72 -0.36 -13.84 -18.40
C VAL A 72 -0.70 -14.43 -17.03
N THR A 73 -0.38 -15.70 -16.83
CA THR A 73 -0.67 -16.41 -15.58
C THR A 73 0.24 -16.00 -14.42
N SER A 74 1.36 -15.31 -14.71
CA SER A 74 2.30 -14.76 -13.74
C SER A 74 1.79 -13.50 -13.03
N TYR A 75 0.65 -12.94 -13.44
CA TYR A 75 0.03 -11.78 -12.82
C TYR A 75 -1.44 -12.09 -12.60
N GLN A 76 -1.92 -12.01 -11.35
CA GLN A 76 -3.29 -12.40 -11.00
C GLN A 76 -3.91 -11.40 -10.01
N CYS A 77 -5.22 -11.19 -10.13
CA CYS A 77 -5.98 -10.38 -9.17
C CYS A 77 -6.26 -11.18 -7.89
N LEU A 78 -6.12 -10.55 -6.73
CA LEU A 78 -6.48 -11.13 -5.42
C LEU A 78 -7.59 -10.28 -4.76
N PRO A 79 -8.86 -10.40 -5.18
CA PRO A 79 -9.96 -9.57 -4.70
C PRO A 79 -10.21 -9.64 -3.20
N TYR A 80 -9.90 -10.78 -2.58
CA TYR A 80 -10.19 -11.06 -1.18
C TYR A 80 -8.98 -10.85 -0.26
N HIS A 81 -7.84 -10.43 -0.81
CA HIS A 81 -6.66 -10.16 -0.01
C HIS A 81 -6.72 -8.73 0.53
N ASN A 82 -6.69 -8.60 1.86
CA ASN A 82 -6.79 -7.33 2.54
C ASN A 82 -5.41 -6.67 2.67
N CYS A 83 -5.22 -5.56 1.97
CA CYS A 83 -4.02 -4.74 2.06
C CYS A 83 -4.14 -3.70 3.17
N THR A 84 -3.25 -3.74 4.16
CA THR A 84 -3.16 -2.69 5.19
C THR A 84 -2.37 -1.47 4.71
N LEU A 85 -1.34 -1.72 3.91
CA LEU A 85 -0.44 -0.71 3.36
C LEU A 85 -0.18 -1.00 1.87
N ILE A 86 0.27 0.03 1.16
CA ILE A 86 0.70 -0.06 -0.23
C ILE A 86 2.14 -0.55 -0.25
N GLY A 87 2.44 -1.47 -1.16
CA GLY A 87 3.78 -2.02 -1.31
C GLY A 87 3.75 -3.46 -1.82
N ASP A 88 4.95 -4.03 -1.92
CA ASP A 88 5.17 -5.41 -2.32
C ASP A 88 5.56 -6.24 -1.10
N TYR A 89 4.92 -7.39 -0.93
CA TYR A 89 5.03 -8.23 0.25
C TYR A 89 5.28 -9.68 -0.14
N ALA A 90 6.04 -10.40 0.69
CA ALA A 90 6.25 -11.83 0.48
C ALA A 90 4.90 -12.56 0.41
N ASN A 91 4.73 -13.45 -0.59
CA ASN A 91 3.55 -14.29 -0.66
C ASN A 91 3.68 -15.43 0.37
N PRO A 92 2.86 -15.47 1.44
CA PRO A 92 2.95 -16.53 2.45
C PRO A 92 2.56 -17.91 1.90
N SER A 93 1.90 -17.97 0.75
CA SER A 93 1.52 -19.22 0.08
C SER A 93 2.56 -19.71 -0.94
N SER A 94 3.68 -19.00 -1.14
CA SER A 94 4.76 -19.42 -2.02
C SER A 94 5.81 -20.18 -1.22
N GLU A 95 5.86 -21.51 -1.36
CA GLU A 95 6.86 -22.35 -0.67
C GLU A 95 8.30 -22.07 -1.14
N ASP A 96 8.43 -21.61 -2.38
CA ASP A 96 9.67 -21.31 -3.10
C ASP A 96 9.98 -19.81 -3.18
N CYS A 97 9.15 -18.96 -2.57
CA CYS A 97 9.21 -17.49 -2.70
C CYS A 97 9.25 -16.98 -4.15
N SER A 98 8.80 -17.77 -5.12
CA SER A 98 8.78 -17.38 -6.53
C SER A 98 7.67 -16.37 -6.84
N SER A 99 6.89 -15.96 -5.83
CA SER A 99 5.83 -14.99 -5.99
C SER A 99 5.71 -14.05 -4.80
N TYR A 100 5.09 -12.90 -5.05
CA TYR A 100 4.84 -11.85 -4.08
C TYR A 100 3.46 -11.24 -4.30
N ILE A 101 2.97 -10.55 -3.27
CA ILE A 101 1.69 -9.85 -3.29
C ILE A 101 1.96 -8.35 -3.37
N SER A 102 1.42 -7.70 -4.40
CA SER A 102 1.52 -6.26 -4.59
C SER A 102 0.19 -5.59 -4.28
N CYS A 103 0.21 -4.73 -3.27
CA CYS A 103 -0.92 -3.90 -2.86
C CYS A 103 -0.79 -2.52 -3.51
N VAL A 104 -1.71 -2.18 -4.41
CA VAL A 104 -1.70 -0.88 -5.08
C VAL A 104 -3.04 -0.16 -4.97
N LYS A 105 -2.95 1.17 -4.82
CA LYS A 105 -4.11 2.06 -4.75
C LYS A 105 -4.53 2.57 -6.11
N ASP A 106 -5.81 2.87 -6.25
CA ASP A 106 -6.33 3.68 -7.35
C ASP A 106 -6.26 5.18 -7.00
N LEU A 107 -6.78 6.00 -7.90
CA LEU A 107 -6.88 7.45 -7.69
C LEU A 107 -7.85 7.82 -6.56
N ASN A 108 -8.81 6.96 -6.24
CA ASN A 108 -9.79 7.13 -5.15
C ASN A 108 -9.27 6.62 -3.80
N ASN A 109 -7.99 6.24 -3.70
CA ASN A 109 -7.36 5.61 -2.53
C ASN A 109 -7.97 4.25 -2.12
N ILE A 110 -8.68 3.57 -3.02
CA ILE A 110 -9.12 2.19 -2.84
C ILE A 110 -7.93 1.28 -3.16
N THR A 111 -7.62 0.34 -2.26
CA THR A 111 -6.48 -0.58 -2.43
C THR A 111 -6.95 -1.97 -2.79
N THR A 112 -6.29 -2.60 -3.76
CA THR A 112 -6.49 -4.02 -4.09
C THR A 112 -5.14 -4.73 -4.21
N ALA A 113 -5.16 -6.05 -4.18
CA ALA A 113 -3.96 -6.88 -4.21
C ALA A 113 -3.81 -7.62 -5.53
N ARG A 114 -2.57 -7.87 -5.94
CA ARG A 114 -2.21 -8.73 -7.08
C ARG A 114 -1.16 -9.74 -6.66
N LEU A 115 -1.30 -10.97 -7.12
CA LEU A 115 -0.24 -11.98 -7.04
C LEU A 115 0.64 -11.86 -8.27
N ILE A 116 1.95 -11.79 -8.06
CA ILE A 116 2.93 -11.62 -9.12
C ILE A 116 4.01 -12.69 -8.96
N ARG A 117 4.28 -13.46 -10.01
CA ARG A 117 5.42 -14.39 -10.06
C ARG A 117 6.66 -13.64 -10.51
N CYS A 118 7.76 -13.89 -9.82
CA CYS A 118 9.08 -13.42 -10.21
C CYS A 118 9.49 -14.03 -11.56
N PRO A 119 10.20 -13.28 -12.41
CA PRO A 119 10.68 -13.78 -13.69
C PRO A 119 11.87 -14.72 -13.51
N ASN A 120 12.13 -15.59 -14.49
CA ASN A 120 13.35 -16.42 -14.58
C ASN A 120 13.68 -17.22 -13.30
N ASP A 121 12.67 -17.78 -12.63
CA ASP A 121 12.83 -18.54 -11.38
C ASP A 121 13.55 -17.76 -10.26
N GLN A 122 13.45 -16.44 -10.28
CA GLN A 122 13.92 -15.58 -9.22
C GLN A 122 13.05 -15.71 -7.97
N ILE A 123 13.61 -15.30 -6.83
CA ILE A 123 12.93 -15.28 -5.54
C ILE A 123 12.66 -13.85 -5.11
N PHE A 124 11.51 -13.59 -4.49
CA PHE A 124 11.19 -12.27 -3.96
C PHE A 124 11.95 -12.00 -2.65
N SER A 125 12.74 -10.92 -2.60
CA SER A 125 13.38 -10.44 -1.38
C SER A 125 12.52 -9.36 -0.73
N ALA A 126 11.90 -9.64 0.42
CA ALA A 126 11.13 -8.65 1.18
C ALA A 126 12.00 -7.54 1.79
N THR A 127 13.31 -7.77 1.93
CA THR A 127 14.26 -6.74 2.41
C THR A 127 14.55 -5.71 1.34
N GLU A 128 14.72 -6.16 0.10
CA GLU A 128 15.02 -5.29 -1.04
C GLU A 128 13.77 -4.87 -1.84
N ASN A 129 12.61 -5.48 -1.54
CA ASN A 129 11.35 -5.34 -2.26
C ASN A 129 11.50 -5.59 -3.78
N VAL A 130 12.28 -6.60 -4.16
CA VAL A 130 12.56 -6.94 -5.55
C VAL A 130 12.83 -8.44 -5.73
N CYS A 131 12.57 -8.95 -6.93
CA CYS A 131 12.97 -10.30 -7.31
C CYS A 131 14.49 -10.36 -7.54
N VAL A 132 15.15 -11.30 -6.88
CA VAL A 132 16.61 -11.52 -6.93
C VAL A 132 16.92 -12.96 -7.34
N ASN A 133 18.13 -13.19 -7.86
CA ASN A 133 18.56 -14.54 -8.20
C ASN A 133 18.73 -15.41 -6.93
N GLN A 134 18.36 -16.69 -7.04
CA GLN A 134 18.27 -17.66 -5.95
C GLN A 134 19.58 -17.93 -5.19
N THR A 135 20.73 -17.44 -5.69
CA THR A 135 22.06 -17.78 -5.17
C THR A 135 22.44 -17.16 -3.81
N LEU A 136 21.60 -16.34 -3.17
CA LEU A 136 21.99 -15.64 -1.93
C LEU A 136 20.97 -15.64 -0.77
N LEU A 137 19.75 -16.18 -0.94
CA LEU A 137 18.74 -16.16 0.12
C LEU A 137 17.98 -17.49 0.18
N LYS A 138 17.93 -18.10 1.37
CA LYS A 138 16.91 -19.12 1.65
C LYS A 138 15.58 -18.41 1.87
N CYS A 139 14.51 -19.01 1.38
CA CYS A 139 13.16 -18.65 1.77
C CYS A 139 13.01 -18.77 3.28
N ASP A 140 13.16 -17.67 4.00
CA ASP A 140 12.69 -17.56 5.37
C ASP A 140 11.17 -17.36 5.28
N ILE A 141 10.45 -18.44 4.96
CA ILE A 141 9.03 -18.49 5.28
C ILE A 141 8.99 -18.31 6.79
N ALA A 142 8.45 -17.18 7.25
CA ALA A 142 8.22 -16.95 8.66
C ALA A 142 7.16 -17.95 9.15
N THR A 143 7.54 -19.21 9.35
CA THR A 143 7.00 -19.96 10.47
C THR A 143 7.41 -19.17 11.69
N GLU A 144 6.44 -18.51 12.34
CA GLU A 144 6.61 -17.92 13.66
C GLU A 144 7.19 -18.96 14.61
N SER A 145 8.52 -18.99 14.69
CA SER A 145 9.26 -19.58 15.79
C SER A 145 9.92 -18.42 16.51
N PRO A 146 9.65 -18.21 17.80
CA PRO A 146 10.18 -17.06 18.52
C PRO A 146 11.71 -17.14 18.49
N LYS A 147 12.33 -16.19 17.80
CA LYS A 147 13.79 -16.03 17.79
C LYS A 147 14.22 -15.52 19.16
N VAL A 148 14.48 -16.44 20.09
CA VAL A 148 15.00 -16.13 21.42
C VAL A 148 16.48 -15.77 21.30
N LEU A 149 16.86 -14.55 21.72
CA LEU A 149 18.25 -14.19 21.93
C LEU A 149 18.67 -14.70 23.32
N GLN A 150 19.53 -15.72 23.40
CA GLN A 150 20.09 -16.17 24.67
C GLN A 150 21.36 -15.38 24.99
N VAL A 151 21.30 -14.53 26.01
CA VAL A 151 22.49 -13.90 26.60
C VAL A 151 22.84 -14.67 27.87
N SER A 152 23.94 -15.42 27.84
CA SER A 152 24.52 -16.07 29.01
C SER A 152 25.48 -15.10 29.70
N VAL A 153 25.13 -14.62 30.90
CA VAL A 153 26.04 -13.89 31.78
C VAL A 153 26.59 -14.87 32.81
N ASN A 154 27.90 -15.10 32.75
CA ASN A 154 28.60 -15.97 33.68
C ASN A 154 28.81 -15.23 35.01
N ASN A 155 27.82 -15.27 35.90
CA ASN A 155 28.00 -15.41 37.36
C ASN A 155 26.63 -15.38 38.06
N SER A 156 26.35 -16.46 38.79
CA SER A 156 25.15 -16.74 39.58
C SER A 156 24.79 -15.59 40.55
N PRO A 157 23.51 -15.34 40.88
CA PRO A 157 22.34 -16.19 40.66
C PRO A 157 21.65 -15.93 39.33
N ASN A 158 21.28 -17.02 38.65
CA ASN A 158 20.55 -17.01 37.38
C ASN A 158 19.21 -16.28 37.49
N ILE A 159 19.18 -15.02 37.07
CA ILE A 159 17.95 -14.27 36.83
C ILE A 159 17.61 -14.44 35.35
N SER A 160 16.68 -15.34 35.05
CA SER A 160 16.01 -15.37 33.75
C SER A 160 14.96 -14.27 33.72
N VAL A 161 15.30 -13.12 33.15
CA VAL A 161 14.33 -12.07 32.83
C VAL A 161 13.86 -12.27 31.39
N ASN A 162 12.61 -12.70 31.24
CA ASN A 162 11.95 -12.76 29.94
C ASN A 162 11.55 -11.35 29.53
N PHE A 163 12.32 -10.75 28.63
CA PHE A 163 11.88 -9.56 27.92
C PHE A 163 11.28 -10.00 26.58
N PRO A 164 9.97 -9.80 26.34
CA PRO A 164 9.50 -9.73 24.97
C PRO A 164 10.21 -8.54 24.33
N LEU A 165 11.04 -8.80 23.31
CA LEU A 165 11.47 -7.74 22.40
C LEU A 165 10.25 -7.35 21.56
N ASN A 166 9.37 -6.55 22.15
CA ASN A 166 8.47 -5.70 21.40
C ASN A 166 9.37 -4.73 20.62
N ASN A 167 9.74 -5.11 19.40
CA ASN A 167 10.20 -4.15 18.40
C ASN A 167 9.02 -3.29 17.95
N SER A 168 8.52 -2.50 18.88
CA SER A 168 7.80 -1.26 18.62
C SER A 168 8.76 -0.12 18.91
N VAL A 169 9.78 0.03 18.07
CA VAL A 169 10.45 1.31 17.88
C VAL A 169 9.75 2.02 16.73
N TYR A 170 8.45 2.29 16.92
CA TYR A 170 7.77 3.33 16.16
C TYR A 170 8.11 4.65 16.85
N ILE A 171 9.13 5.32 16.34
CA ILE A 171 9.41 6.71 16.71
C ILE A 171 8.14 7.50 16.45
N PHE A 172 7.63 8.06 17.54
CA PHE A 172 6.34 8.72 17.69
C PHE A 172 6.28 10.00 16.83
N LYS A 173 5.98 9.87 15.52
CA LYS A 173 5.58 11.01 14.67
C LYS A 173 4.09 11.32 14.88
N ARG A 174 3.73 11.63 16.13
CA ARG A 174 2.37 12.07 16.51
C ARG A 174 2.27 13.58 16.28
N SER A 175 2.17 14.00 15.02
CA SER A 175 1.98 15.42 14.67
C SER A 175 1.07 15.70 13.45
N LEU A 176 0.48 14.68 12.81
CA LEU A 176 -0.42 14.91 11.66
C LEU A 176 -1.83 14.29 11.76
N TYR A 177 -2.10 13.42 12.75
CA TYR A 177 -3.41 12.75 12.86
C TYR A 177 -4.49 13.56 13.58
N VAL A 178 -4.10 14.62 14.31
CA VAL A 178 -5.07 15.46 15.05
C VAL A 178 -5.85 16.38 14.10
N THR A 179 -5.32 16.70 12.92
CA THR A 179 -6.00 17.56 11.94
C THR A 179 -7.00 16.80 11.06
N MET A 180 -6.80 15.51 10.81
CA MET A 180 -7.69 14.70 9.96
C MET A 180 -8.97 14.25 10.67
N ALA A 181 -8.90 13.97 11.98
CA ALA A 181 -10.06 13.54 12.76
C ALA A 181 -11.10 14.66 12.97
N LEU A 182 -10.69 15.92 12.88
CA LEU A 182 -11.58 17.09 12.99
C LEU A 182 -12.44 17.33 11.73
N CYS A 183 -12.05 16.79 10.56
CA CYS A 183 -12.85 16.90 9.33
C CYS A 183 -14.09 15.99 9.34
N ILE A 184 -13.99 14.83 9.99
CA ILE A 184 -15.04 13.81 9.98
C ILE A 184 -16.14 14.16 11.00
N ALA A 185 -15.78 14.72 12.16
CA ALA A 185 -16.71 15.00 13.24
C ALA A 185 -17.69 16.17 12.94
N PHE A 186 -17.32 17.12 12.08
CA PHE A 186 -18.19 18.27 11.77
C PHE A 186 -19.24 17.98 10.69
N ASN A 187 -19.06 16.97 9.84
CA ASN A 187 -20.04 16.62 8.80
C ASN A 187 -21.30 15.91 9.32
N ILE A 188 -21.29 15.42 10.57
CA ILE A 188 -22.48 14.80 11.18
C ILE A 188 -23.39 15.86 11.83
N ILE A 189 -22.88 17.06 12.12
CA ILE A 189 -23.63 18.11 12.83
C ILE A 189 -24.40 19.05 11.87
N ILE A 190 -24.08 19.07 10.57
CA ILE A 190 -24.69 20.00 9.60
C ILE A 190 -25.76 19.32 8.70
N ASN A 191 -26.09 18.06 8.96
CA ASN A 191 -27.16 17.34 8.23
C ASN A 191 -28.28 16.83 9.16
N VAL A 192 -28.67 17.65 10.14
CA VAL A 192 -30.01 17.70 10.76
C VAL A 192 -30.35 19.16 11.05
#